data_AF-A0A7C9DXJ7-F1
#
_entry.id   AF-A0A7C9DXJ7-F1
#
_cell.length_a   1.000
_cell.length_b   1.000
_cell.length_c   1.000
_cell.angle_alpha   90.00
_cell.angle_beta   90.00
_cell.angle_gamma   90.00
#
_symmetry.space_group_name_H-M   'P 1'
#
loop_
_entity.id
_entity.type
_entity.pdbx_description
1 polymer ?
#
loop_
_entity_poly.entity_id
_entity_poly.type
_entity_poly.pdbx_seq_one_letter_code
_entity_poly.pdbx_strand_id
1 'polypeptide(L)'
;MTFVMKFDIEKFDGKIYFSIWHVQMMAVLIQHGLKKALGGMSSMPVTMTDEQWNELDEKALSAIQLCLSKEVLQEVIKEEIATGLWLKLEGLYTMKSLINKLHLKERLYTLKMAEGDFKLFCENEAIARHHTIVRTRSKIALQNASIGQLWKESVASS
;
A
#
# COMPACT_ATOMS: atom_id res chain seq x y z
N MET A 1 13.64 -34.18 20.07
CA MET A 1 13.55 -33.42 18.81
C MET A 1 12.57 -32.29 19.01
N THR A 2 13.04 -31.10 19.41
CA THR A 2 12.21 -29.89 19.39
C THR A 2 12.07 -29.46 17.94
N PHE A 3 10.85 -29.61 17.40
CA PHE A 3 10.50 -29.14 16.07
C PHE A 3 10.56 -27.61 16.10
N VAL A 4 11.69 -27.04 15.69
CA VAL A 4 11.85 -25.59 15.50
C VAL A 4 10.98 -25.22 14.31
N MET A 5 9.76 -24.78 14.59
CA MET A 5 8.87 -24.24 13.57
C MET A 5 9.48 -22.93 13.08
N LYS A 6 10.23 -23.00 11.98
CA LYS A 6 10.62 -21.81 11.23
C LYS A 6 9.37 -21.23 10.59
N PHE A 7 8.75 -20.27 11.27
CA PHE A 7 7.82 -19.38 10.62
C PHE A 7 8.64 -18.38 9.81
N ASP A 8 8.55 -18.44 8.48
CA ASP A 8 8.99 -17.35 7.62
C ASP A 8 8.00 -16.18 7.81
N ILE A 9 8.16 -15.46 8.92
CA ILE A 9 7.53 -14.17 9.12
C ILE A 9 8.41 -13.16 8.42
N GLU A 10 7.82 -12.46 7.45
CA GLU A 10 8.50 -11.34 6.80
C GLU A 10 8.80 -10.26 7.86
N LYS A 11 10.04 -9.77 7.87
CA LYS A 11 10.46 -8.78 8.87
C LYS A 11 9.65 -7.49 8.69
N PHE A 12 9.12 -6.97 9.78
CA PHE A 12 8.32 -5.75 9.72
C PHE A 12 9.21 -4.54 9.42
N ASP A 13 8.99 -3.93 8.25
CA ASP A 13 9.73 -2.77 7.73
C ASP A 13 9.10 -1.42 8.08
N GLY A 14 7.96 -1.44 8.78
CA GLY A 14 7.21 -0.24 9.14
C GLY A 14 6.39 0.39 8.00
N LYS A 15 6.48 -0.13 6.77
CA LYS A 15 5.83 0.44 5.57
C LYS A 15 4.60 -0.34 5.14
N ILE A 16 4.58 -1.67 5.30
CA ILE A 16 3.50 -2.51 4.76
C ILE A 16 2.67 -3.15 5.88
N TYR A 17 1.34 -3.06 5.72
CA TYR A 17 0.24 -3.64 6.49
C TYR A 17 0.58 -4.14 7.90
N PHE A 18 0.80 -3.22 8.84
CA PHE A 18 0.95 -3.54 10.27
C PHE A 18 -0.12 -4.50 10.78
N SER A 19 -1.37 -4.37 10.30
CA SER A 19 -2.46 -5.29 10.67
C SER A 19 -2.23 -6.75 10.26
N ILE A 20 -1.59 -7.01 9.13
CA ILE A 20 -1.28 -8.38 8.68
C ILE A 20 -0.14 -8.95 9.51
N TRP A 21 0.95 -8.18 9.65
CA TRP A 21 2.09 -8.58 10.46
C TRP A 21 1.71 -8.79 11.92
N HIS A 22 0.86 -7.92 12.48
CA HIS A 22 0.35 -8.03 13.85
C HIS A 22 -0.40 -9.35 14.09
N VAL A 23 -1.29 -9.74 13.15
CA VAL A 23 -2.02 -11.00 13.23
C VAL A 23 -1.07 -12.21 13.12
N GLN A 24 -0.08 -12.16 12.22
CA GLN A 24 0.91 -13.22 12.08
C GLN A 24 1.79 -13.36 13.32
N MET A 25 2.31 -12.25 13.84
CA MET A 25 3.12 -12.24 15.06
C MET A 25 2.32 -12.70 16.27
N MET A 26 1.04 -12.31 16.36
CA MET A 26 0.14 -12.80 17.41
C MET A 26 -0.04 -14.31 17.36
N ALA A 27 -0.21 -14.88 16.17
CA ALA A 27 -0.32 -16.33 16.01
C ALA A 27 0.95 -17.04 16.50
N VAL A 28 2.14 -16.49 16.21
CA VAL A 28 3.42 -17.05 16.66
C VAL A 28 3.57 -16.96 18.17
N LEU A 29 3.22 -15.84 18.79
CA LEU A 29 3.26 -15.70 20.26
C LEU A 29 2.26 -16.63 20.95
N ILE A 30 1.08 -16.85 20.37
CA ILE A 30 0.10 -17.82 20.88
C ILE A 30 0.67 -19.23 20.81
N GLN A 31 1.27 -19.58 19.67
CA GLN A 31 1.81 -20.91 19.44
C GLN A 31 2.99 -21.24 20.36
N HIS A 32 3.81 -20.25 20.71
CA HIS A 32 4.90 -20.40 21.66
C HIS A 32 4.46 -20.25 23.13
N GLY A 33 3.16 -20.00 23.39
CA GLY A 33 2.63 -19.79 24.73
C GLY A 33 3.03 -18.46 25.38
N LEU A 34 3.58 -17.52 24.59
CA LEU A 34 4.13 -16.24 25.04
C LEU A 34 3.09 -15.11 25.09
N LYS A 35 1.85 -15.33 24.63
CA LYS A 35 0.77 -14.32 24.66
C LYS A 35 0.57 -13.69 26.04
N LYS A 36 0.79 -14.46 27.12
CA LYS A 36 0.62 -13.98 28.50
C LYS A 36 1.60 -12.85 28.84
N ALA A 37 2.81 -12.84 28.29
CA ALA A 37 3.81 -11.78 28.47
C ALA A 37 3.30 -10.41 27.99
N LEU A 38 2.45 -10.40 26.97
CA LEU A 38 1.88 -9.15 26.44
C LEU A 38 0.81 -8.55 27.35
N GLY A 39 0.27 -9.33 28.29
CA GLY A 39 -0.71 -8.86 29.27
C GLY A 39 -0.08 -8.18 30.49
N GLY A 40 1.25 -8.12 30.55
CA GLY A 40 2.00 -7.60 31.69
C GLY A 40 1.79 -8.41 32.98
N MET A 41 2.30 -7.88 34.10
CA MET A 41 2.23 -8.51 35.42
C MET A 41 0.79 -8.87 35.84
N SER A 42 -0.21 -8.17 35.31
CA SER A 42 -1.63 -8.44 35.54
C SER A 42 -2.12 -9.77 34.97
N SER A 43 -1.41 -10.37 34.00
CA SER A 43 -1.71 -11.69 33.42
C SER A 43 -0.85 -12.81 34.00
N MET A 44 -0.03 -12.52 35.02
CA MET A 44 0.80 -13.49 35.68
C MET A 44 -0.05 -14.50 36.46
N PRO A 45 0.08 -15.81 36.21
CA PRO A 45 -0.57 -16.82 37.03
C PRO A 45 0.05 -16.82 38.44
N VAL A 46 -0.79 -16.91 39.47
CA VAL A 46 -0.39 -16.93 40.90
C VAL A 46 0.59 -18.07 41.22
N THR A 47 0.64 -19.12 40.40
CA THR A 47 1.51 -20.28 40.54
C THR A 47 2.93 -20.06 39.99
N MET A 48 3.19 -18.95 39.32
CA MET A 48 4.43 -18.67 38.60
C MET A 48 5.31 -17.73 39.44
N THR A 49 6.63 -17.94 39.43
CA THR A 49 7.59 -17.08 40.17
C THR A 49 7.99 -15.86 39.33
N ASP A 50 8.42 -14.78 39.96
CA ASP A 50 8.88 -13.55 39.28
C ASP A 50 10.03 -13.84 38.29
N GLU A 51 10.94 -14.76 38.66
CA GLU A 51 12.05 -15.18 37.81
C GLU A 51 11.58 -15.89 36.53
N GLN A 52 10.62 -16.81 36.67
CA GLN A 52 10.01 -17.51 35.53
C GLN A 52 9.24 -16.54 34.64
N TRP A 53 8.62 -15.53 35.25
CA TRP A 53 7.89 -14.48 34.54
C TRP A 53 8.84 -13.60 33.72
N ASN A 54 9.94 -13.15 34.32
CA ASN A 54 10.96 -12.38 33.61
C ASN A 54 11.55 -13.16 32.42
N GLU A 55 11.84 -14.45 32.59
CA GLU A 55 12.28 -15.27 31.46
C GLU A 55 11.25 -15.33 30.32
N LEU A 56 9.95 -15.36 30.65
CA LEU A 56 8.87 -15.41 29.68
C LEU A 56 8.73 -14.05 28.96
N ASP A 57 8.87 -12.94 29.69
CA ASP A 57 8.87 -11.59 29.12
C ASP A 57 10.07 -11.39 28.19
N GLU A 58 11.28 -11.76 28.62
CA GLU A 58 12.50 -11.69 27.80
C GLU A 58 12.41 -12.53 26.53
N LYS A 59 11.82 -13.74 26.62
CA LYS A 59 11.57 -14.60 25.44
C LYS A 59 10.58 -13.95 24.48
N ALA A 60 9.50 -13.36 24.98
CA ALA A 60 8.51 -12.66 24.15
C ALA A 60 9.12 -11.42 23.49
N LEU A 61 9.87 -10.62 24.25
CA LEU A 61 10.59 -9.44 23.77
C LEU A 61 11.58 -9.81 22.67
N SER A 62 12.40 -10.84 22.89
CA SER A 62 13.36 -11.34 21.91
C SER A 62 12.67 -11.85 20.65
N ALA A 63 11.58 -12.61 20.78
CA ALA A 63 10.82 -13.12 19.64
C ALA A 63 10.25 -11.99 18.77
N ILE A 64 9.71 -10.94 19.39
CA ILE A 64 9.19 -9.79 18.66
C ILE A 64 10.34 -9.04 17.98
N GLN A 65 11.44 -8.75 18.70
CA GLN A 65 12.59 -8.03 18.14
C GLN A 65 13.21 -8.74 16.93
N LEU A 66 13.28 -10.07 16.93
CA LEU A 66 13.78 -10.85 15.80
C LEU A 66 12.90 -10.74 14.54
N CYS A 67 11.62 -10.42 14.71
CA CYS A 67 10.65 -10.25 13.62
C CYS A 67 10.56 -8.80 13.12
N LEU A 68 11.35 -7.88 13.68
CA LEU A 68 11.43 -6.47 13.27
C LEU A 68 12.63 -6.23 12.35
N SER A 69 12.48 -5.25 11.44
CA SER A 69 13.59 -4.69 10.68
C SER A 69 14.44 -3.74 11.54
N LYS A 70 15.63 -3.37 11.03
CA LYS A 70 16.58 -2.50 11.75
C LYS A 70 15.99 -1.11 12.00
N GLU A 71 15.21 -0.62 11.05
CA GLU A 71 14.55 0.68 11.08
C GLU A 71 13.53 0.75 12.21
N VAL A 72 12.71 -0.30 12.36
CA VAL A 72 11.71 -0.37 13.42
C VAL A 72 12.37 -0.64 14.78
N LEU A 73 13.43 -1.47 14.83
CA LEU A 73 14.20 -1.70 16.06
C LEU A 73 14.75 -0.40 16.66
N GLN A 74 15.21 0.55 15.83
CA GLN A 74 15.68 1.85 16.32
C GLN A 74 14.58 2.68 17.01
N GLU A 75 13.33 2.59 16.55
CA GLU A 75 12.20 3.31 17.17
C GLU A 75 11.82 2.70 18.54
N VAL A 76 12.10 1.41 18.74
CA VAL A 76 11.60 0.63 19.87
C VAL A 76 12.71 0.21 20.86
N ILE A 77 13.98 0.53 20.59
CA ILE A 77 15.17 0.17 21.40
C ILE A 77 15.10 0.61 22.88
N LYS A 78 14.23 1.57 23.22
CA LYS A 78 14.07 2.09 24.58
C LYS A 78 13.16 1.24 25.47
N GLU A 79 12.44 0.28 24.89
CA GLU A 79 11.51 -0.56 25.63
C GLU A 79 12.21 -1.86 26.08
N GLU A 80 12.33 -2.03 27.39
CA GLU A 80 12.95 -3.22 28.02
C GLU A 80 11.92 -4.31 28.37
N ILE A 81 10.62 -4.03 28.20
CA ILE A 81 9.51 -4.91 28.59
C ILE A 81 8.70 -5.30 27.34
N ALA A 82 8.36 -6.58 27.19
CA ALA A 82 7.62 -7.07 26.02
C ALA A 82 6.25 -6.38 25.87
N THR A 83 5.56 -6.13 26.99
CA THR A 83 4.30 -5.39 27.02
C THR A 83 4.45 -3.95 26.52
N GLY A 84 5.48 -3.23 26.98
CA GLY A 84 5.75 -1.84 26.57
C GLY A 84 6.12 -1.76 25.09
N LEU A 85 6.98 -2.67 24.64
CA LEU A 85 7.37 -2.83 23.25
C LEU A 85 6.14 -3.06 22.35
N TRP A 86 5.24 -3.95 22.75
CA TRP A 86 4.03 -4.28 21.99
C TRP A 86 3.06 -3.11 21.90
N LEU A 87 2.75 -2.45 23.02
CA LEU A 87 1.86 -1.30 23.06
C LEU A 87 2.40 -0.12 22.25
N LYS A 88 3.72 0.10 22.27
CA LYS A 88 4.35 1.16 21.48
C LYS A 88 4.26 0.87 19.99
N LEU A 89 4.48 -0.37 19.57
CA LEU A 89 4.29 -0.78 18.18
C LEU A 89 2.83 -0.57 17.75
N GLU A 90 1.86 -1.00 18.57
CA GLU A 90 0.44 -0.76 18.31
C GLU A 90 0.14 0.73 18.19
N GLY A 91 0.62 1.57 19.10
CA GLY A 91 0.40 3.02 19.06
C GLY A 91 0.99 3.67 17.81
N LEU A 92 2.26 3.43 17.52
CA LEU A 92 2.97 4.05 16.40
C LEU A 92 2.38 3.62 15.06
N TYR A 93 2.18 2.32 14.86
CA TYR A 93 1.84 1.78 13.55
C TYR A 93 0.34 1.68 13.30
N THR A 94 -0.50 1.57 14.34
CA THR A 94 -1.95 1.75 14.17
C THR A 94 -2.25 3.19 13.77
N MET A 95 -1.65 4.18 14.43
CA MET A 95 -1.84 5.60 14.11
C MET A 95 -1.30 5.95 12.72
N LYS A 96 -0.07 5.52 12.36
CA LYS A 96 0.48 5.68 11.00
C LYS A 96 -0.44 5.05 9.94
N SER A 97 -0.99 3.86 10.19
CA SER A 97 -1.92 3.20 9.25
C SER A 97 -3.26 3.93 9.10
N LEU A 98 -3.81 4.48 10.19
CA LEU A 98 -5.05 5.24 10.21
C LEU A 98 -4.88 6.57 9.45
N ILE A 99 -3.79 7.29 9.71
CA ILE A 99 -3.44 8.53 9.01
C ILE A 99 -3.22 8.24 7.52
N ASN A 100 -2.50 7.16 7.19
CA ASN A 100 -2.29 6.77 5.79
C ASN A 100 -3.61 6.45 5.08
N LYS A 101 -4.53 5.72 5.72
CA LYS A 101 -5.88 5.46 5.18
C LYS A 101 -6.70 6.74 5.03
N LEU A 102 -6.62 7.66 5.98
CA LEU A 102 -7.32 8.95 5.93
C LEU A 102 -6.76 9.81 4.79
N HIS A 103 -5.45 9.94 4.69
CA HIS A 103 -4.77 10.66 3.62
C HIS A 103 -5.07 10.06 2.23
N LEU A 104 -5.14 8.72 2.12
CA LEU A 104 -5.58 8.07 0.88
C LEU A 104 -7.03 8.38 0.54
N LYS A 105 -7.94 8.43 1.53
CA LYS A 105 -9.33 8.86 1.31
C LYS A 105 -9.39 10.33 0.89
N GLU A 106 -8.68 11.22 1.57
CA GLU A 106 -8.60 12.64 1.23
C GLU A 106 -8.10 12.82 -0.20
N ARG A 107 -6.97 12.19 -0.56
CA ARG A 107 -6.47 12.19 -1.94
C ARG A 107 -7.47 11.61 -2.93
N LEU A 108 -8.19 10.55 -2.58
CA LEU A 108 -9.24 10.01 -3.44
C LEU A 108 -10.40 11.01 -3.63
N TYR A 109 -10.78 11.76 -2.59
CA TYR A 109 -11.77 12.84 -2.70
C TYR A 109 -11.24 14.02 -3.52
N THR A 110 -9.97 14.41 -3.36
CA THR A 110 -9.34 15.44 -4.19
C THR A 110 -9.14 14.99 -5.64
N LEU A 111 -8.89 13.70 -5.87
CA LEU A 111 -8.75 13.06 -7.18
C LEU A 111 -10.09 12.69 -7.80
N LYS A 112 -11.21 12.73 -7.06
CA LYS A 112 -12.56 12.77 -7.64
C LYS A 112 -12.74 14.13 -8.30
N MET A 113 -12.01 14.27 -9.41
CA MET A 113 -12.12 15.23 -10.50
C MET A 113 -12.33 16.67 -10.02
N ALA A 114 -11.30 17.51 -10.20
CA ALA A 114 -11.55 18.92 -10.42
C ALA A 114 -12.58 19.02 -11.57
N GLU A 115 -13.81 19.39 -11.21
CA GLU A 115 -15.01 19.25 -12.06
C GLU A 115 -14.92 20.07 -13.36
N GLY A 116 -13.89 20.92 -13.49
CA GLY A 116 -13.56 21.70 -14.69
C GLY A 116 -12.62 21.04 -15.69
N ASP A 117 -11.79 20.07 -15.29
CA ASP A 117 -10.75 19.51 -16.17
C ASP A 117 -11.29 18.51 -17.18
N PHE A 118 -12.39 17.82 -16.85
CA PHE A 118 -13.08 16.92 -17.78
C PHE A 118 -13.69 17.69 -18.95
N LYS A 119 -14.23 18.90 -18.69
CA LYS A 119 -14.87 19.71 -19.72
C LYS A 119 -13.85 20.28 -20.70
N LEU A 120 -12.72 20.79 -20.20
CA LEU A 120 -11.59 21.23 -21.03
C LEU A 120 -10.97 20.07 -21.81
N PHE A 121 -10.85 18.88 -21.20
CA PHE A 121 -10.37 17.70 -21.90
C PHE A 121 -11.31 17.29 -23.05
N CYS A 122 -12.62 17.21 -22.80
CA CYS A 122 -13.60 16.89 -23.83
C CYS A 122 -13.71 17.96 -24.93
N GLU A 123 -13.63 19.25 -24.60
CA GLU A 123 -13.66 20.35 -25.57
C GLU A 123 -12.42 20.34 -26.46
N ASN A 124 -11.23 20.16 -25.89
CA ASN A 124 -9.98 20.07 -26.64
C ASN A 124 -9.95 18.83 -27.55
N GLU A 125 -10.46 17.70 -27.08
CA GLU A 125 -10.54 16.49 -27.90
C GLU A 125 -11.58 16.62 -29.03
N ALA A 126 -12.71 17.29 -28.78
CA ALA A 126 -13.71 17.59 -29.79
C ALA A 126 -13.18 18.53 -30.89
N ILE A 127 -12.44 19.58 -30.51
CA ILE A 127 -11.79 20.51 -31.45
C ILE A 127 -10.74 19.76 -32.30
N ALA A 128 -9.91 18.92 -31.68
CA ALA A 128 -8.89 18.14 -32.39
C ALA A 128 -9.51 17.17 -33.42
N ARG A 129 -10.62 16.51 -33.06
CA ARG A 129 -11.37 15.64 -33.97
C ARG A 129 -11.98 16.42 -35.13
N HIS A 130 -12.60 17.57 -34.87
CA HIS A 130 -13.19 18.42 -35.91
C HIS A 130 -12.12 18.90 -36.91
N HIS A 131 -10.99 19.40 -36.42
CA HIS A 131 -9.89 19.86 -37.27
C HIS A 131 -9.31 18.74 -38.13
N THR A 132 -9.23 17.52 -37.60
CA THR A 132 -8.79 16.34 -38.34
C THR A 132 -9.78 15.98 -39.45
N ILE A 133 -11.08 16.02 -39.18
CA ILE A 133 -12.13 15.76 -40.18
C ILE A 133 -12.09 16.78 -41.31
N VAL A 134 -11.98 18.08 -40.99
CA VAL A 134 -11.90 19.16 -41.99
C VAL A 134 -10.68 18.99 -42.89
N ARG A 135 -9.52 18.68 -42.31
CA ARG A 135 -8.28 18.44 -43.07
C ARG A 135 -8.43 17.23 -44.00
N THR A 136 -9.03 16.14 -43.55
CA THR A 136 -9.25 14.95 -44.38
C THR A 136 -10.24 15.23 -45.52
N ARG A 137 -11.32 15.97 -45.25
CA ARG A 137 -12.29 16.38 -46.29
C ARG A 137 -11.65 17.26 -47.36
N SER A 138 -10.81 18.22 -46.97
CA SER A 138 -10.07 19.07 -47.91
C SER A 138 -9.13 18.26 -48.81
N LYS A 139 -8.40 17.28 -48.25
CA LYS A 139 -7.57 16.35 -49.05
C LYS A 139 -8.38 15.53 -50.05
N ILE A 140 -9.52 14.99 -49.63
CA ILE A 140 -10.42 14.21 -50.52
C ILE A 140 -10.95 15.09 -51.65
N ALA A 141 -11.33 16.34 -51.37
CA ALA A 141 -11.81 17.29 -52.38
C ALA A 141 -10.74 17.59 -53.45
N LEU A 142 -9.49 17.80 -53.03
CA LEU A 142 -8.36 18.01 -53.96
C LEU A 142 -8.09 16.77 -54.82
N GLN A 143 -8.16 15.57 -54.22
CA GLN A 143 -7.95 14.32 -54.95
C GLN A 143 -9.06 14.08 -55.98
N ASN A 144 -10.33 14.33 -55.62
CA ASN A 144 -11.45 14.22 -56.54
C ASN A 144 -11.38 15.25 -57.67
N ALA A 145 -10.92 16.47 -57.40
CA ALA A 145 -10.70 17.49 -58.43
C ALA A 145 -9.61 17.07 -59.42
N SER A 146 -8.50 16.49 -58.93
CA SER A 146 -7.43 15.96 -59.78
C SER A 146 -7.91 14.80 -60.65
N ILE A 147 -8.69 13.87 -60.08
CA ILE A 147 -9.30 12.76 -60.84
C ILE A 147 -10.22 13.32 -61.93
N GLY A 148 -11.05 14.31 -61.61
CA GLY A 148 -11.95 14.94 -62.58
C GLY A 148 -11.23 15.62 -63.75
N GLN A 149 -10.04 16.19 -63.54
CA GLN A 149 -9.23 16.76 -64.63
C GLN A 149 -8.66 15.66 -65.54
N LEU A 150 -8.11 14.59 -64.96
CA LEU A 150 -7.60 13.45 -65.73
C LEU A 150 -8.68 12.79 -66.60
N TRP A 151 -9.90 12.67 -66.08
CA TRP A 151 -11.04 12.18 -66.87
C TRP A 151 -11.37 13.09 -68.06
N LYS A 152 -11.30 14.41 -67.90
CA LYS A 152 -11.56 15.37 -68.99
C LYS A 152 -10.47 15.32 -70.07
N GLU A 153 -9.20 15.21 -69.67
CA GLU A 153 -8.07 15.07 -70.60
C GLU A 153 -8.13 13.76 -71.37
N SER A 154 -8.51 12.65 -70.72
CA SER A 154 -8.68 11.34 -71.37
C SER A 154 -9.80 11.32 -72.40
N VAL A 155 -10.91 12.04 -72.15
CA VAL A 155 -12.04 12.14 -73.09
C VAL A 155 -11.72 13.06 -74.26
N ALA A 156 -10.89 14.09 -74.06
CA ALA A 156 -10.47 15.01 -75.12
C ALA A 156 -9.37 14.44 -76.05
N SER A 157 -8.70 13.34 -75.66
CA SER A 157 -7.70 12.62 -76.46
C SER A 157 -8.25 11.42 -77.24
N SER A 158 -9.56 11.14 -77.16
CA SER A 158 -10.27 10.15 -77.99
C SER A 158 -11.09 10.84 -79.07
#